data_AF-A0A2L2YJ00-F1
#
_entry.id   AF-A0A2L2YJ00-F1
#
_cell.length_a   1.000
_cell.length_b   1.000
_cell.length_c   1.000
_cell.angle_alpha   90.00
_cell.angle_beta   90.00
_cell.angle_gamma   90.00
#
_symmetry.space_group_name_H-M   'P 1'
#
loop_
_entity.id
_entity.type
_entity.pdbx_description
1 polymer ?
#
loop_
_entity_poly.entity_id
_entity_poly.type
_entity_poly.pdbx_seq_one_letter_code
_entity_poly.pdbx_strand_id
1 'polypeptide(L)' 'AMKLGSEVYLHLKNVIKKKLGLAATGVGDDGGFAPDIQEKKEGLELIKEAIETAGYTGKIEIGMDVAASEFHKDGK' A
#
# COMPACT_ATOMS: atom_id res chain seq x y z
N ALA A 1 16.87 0.27 7.79
CA ALA A 1 15.43 0.02 7.64
C ALA A 1 14.64 1.32 7.41
N MET A 2 14.65 2.28 8.34
CA MET A 2 13.83 3.51 8.24
C MET A 2 13.96 4.28 6.91
N LYS A 3 15.19 4.51 6.42
CA LYS A 3 15.43 5.19 5.13
C LYS A 3 14.72 4.49 3.97
N LEU A 4 14.87 3.16 3.86
CA LEU A 4 14.25 2.36 2.80
C LEU A 4 12.72 2.46 2.87
N GLY A 5 12.14 2.34 4.07
CA GLY A 5 10.71 2.48 4.29
C GLY A 5 10.18 3.86 3.90
N SER A 6 10.86 4.93 4.32
CA SER A 6 10.45 6.30 3.99
C SER A 6 10.50 6.59 2.49
N GLU A 7 11.51 6.06 1.79
CA GLU A 7 11.65 6.24 0.34
C GLU A 7 10.58 5.45 -0.41
N VAL A 8 10.33 4.19 -0.04
CA VAL A 8 9.21 3.41 -0.63
C VAL A 8 7.87 4.07 -0.39
N TYR A 9 7.63 4.65 0.79
CA TYR A 9 6.40 5.38 1.08
C TYR A 9 6.21 6.59 0.15
N LEU A 10 7.27 7.38 -0.08
CA LEU A 10 7.21 8.51 -1.02
C LEU A 10 7.02 8.05 -2.48
N HIS A 11 7.64 6.94 -2.87
CA HIS A 11 7.43 6.33 -4.18
C HIS A 11 5.99 5.81 -4.33
N LEU A 12 5.44 5.17 -3.30
CA LEU A 12 4.05 4.70 -3.28
C LEU A 12 3.07 5.86 -3.49
N LYS A 13 3.31 7.02 -2.86
CA LYS A 13 2.52 8.24 -3.10
C LYS A 13 2.49 8.61 -4.58
N ASN A 14 3.64 8.56 -5.25
CA ASN A 14 3.75 8.91 -6.67
C ASN A 14 3.05 7.88 -7.57
N VAL A 15 3.18 6.59 -7.25
CA VAL A 15 2.49 5.51 -7.97
C VAL A 15 0.97 5.68 -7.85
N ILE A 16 0.45 5.86 -6.63
CA ILE A 16 -0.98 6.09 -6.39
C ILE A 16 -1.47 7.34 -7.11
N LYS A 17 -0.76 8.47 -6.99
CA LYS A 17 -1.11 9.72 -7.66
C LYS A 17 -1.18 9.55 -9.18
N LYS A 18 -0.25 8.80 -9.77
CA LYS A 18 -0.18 8.56 -11.22
C LYS A 18 -1.33 7.68 -11.71
N LYS A 19 -1.72 6.66 -10.96
CA LYS A 19 -2.73 5.68 -11.38
C LYS A 19 -4.16 6.07 -11.03
N LEU A 20 -4.35 6.64 -9.84
CA LEU A 20 -5.68 6.88 -9.24
C LEU A 20 -5.96 8.37 -9.00
N GLY A 21 -5.00 9.25 -9.32
CA GLY A 21 -5.13 10.69 -9.17
C GLY A 21 -4.70 11.23 -7.81
N LEU A 22 -4.60 12.56 -7.70
CA LEU A 22 -4.09 13.24 -6.50
C LEU A 22 -4.96 12.97 -5.25
N ALA A 23 -6.28 12.93 -5.42
CA ALA A 23 -7.22 12.71 -4.32
C ALA A 23 -7.00 11.35 -3.62
N ALA A 24 -6.50 10.35 -4.34
CA ALA A 24 -6.22 9.02 -3.80
C ALA A 24 -4.98 8.97 -2.87
N THR A 25 -4.24 10.08 -2.72
CA THR A 25 -3.09 10.17 -1.80
C THR A 25 -3.45 10.69 -0.40
N GLY A 26 -4.74 10.69 -0.06
CA GLY A 26 -5.20 10.90 1.31
C GLY A 26 -4.63 9.84 2.26
N VAL A 27 -4.37 10.25 3.50
CA VAL A 27 -3.82 9.37 4.55
C VAL A 27 -4.92 8.96 5.52
N GLY A 28 -4.91 7.70 5.94
CA GLY A 28 -5.76 7.18 7.01
C GLY A 28 -5.15 7.41 8.40
N ASP A 29 -5.77 6.81 9.41
CA ASP A 29 -5.47 7.05 10.83
C ASP A 29 -4.03 6.67 11.22
N ASP A 30 -3.48 5.59 10.63
CA ASP A 30 -2.10 5.15 10.84
C ASP A 30 -1.08 5.80 9.87
N GLY A 31 -1.51 6.78 9.09
CA GLY A 31 -0.65 7.52 8.15
C GLY A 31 -0.36 6.78 6.84
N GLY A 32 -0.94 5.59 6.61
CA GLY A 32 -0.91 4.92 5.30
C GLY A 32 -1.83 5.58 4.29
N PHE A 33 -1.57 5.40 2.99
CA PHE A 33 -2.49 5.88 1.94
C PHE A 33 -3.75 5.03 1.89
N ALA A 34 -4.90 5.67 1.67
CA ALA A 34 -6.20 5.02 1.57
C ALA A 34 -6.85 5.25 0.19
N PRO A 35 -6.25 4.74 -0.92
CA PRO A 35 -6.89 4.80 -2.22
C PRO A 35 -8.15 3.92 -2.25
N ASP A 36 -9.15 4.34 -3.02
CA ASP A 36 -10.31 3.51 -3.31
C ASP A 36 -9.89 2.36 -4.25
N ILE A 37 -9.70 1.17 -3.68
CA ILE A 37 -9.32 -0.05 -4.38
C ILE A 37 -10.50 -1.02 -4.39
N GLN A 38 -10.76 -1.62 -5.54
CA GLN A 38 -11.91 -2.52 -5.71
C GLN A 38 -11.49 -3.98 -5.51
N GLU A 39 -10.26 -4.34 -5.90
CA GLU A 39 -9.68 -5.65 -5.65
C GLU A 39 -8.48 -5.56 -4.71
N LYS A 40 -8.44 -6.44 -3.69
CA LYS A 40 -7.33 -6.52 -2.70
C LYS A 40 -5.96 -6.66 -3.37
N LYS A 41 -5.90 -7.32 -4.52
CA LYS A 41 -4.68 -7.53 -5.30
C LYS A 41 -4.10 -6.20 -5.82
N GLU A 42 -4.93 -5.22 -6.14
CA GLU A 42 -4.48 -3.91 -6.64
C GLU A 42 -3.58 -3.21 -5.61
N GLY A 43 -3.95 -3.27 -4.33
CA GLY A 43 -3.14 -2.72 -3.25
C GLY A 43 -1.72 -3.34 -3.18
N LEU A 44 -1.62 -4.66 -3.35
CA LEU A 44 -0.33 -5.36 -3.38
C LEU A 44 0.52 -4.97 -4.59
N GLU A 45 -0.11 -4.82 -5.76
CA GLU A 45 0.61 -4.41 -6.98
C GLU A 45 1.13 -2.96 -6.90
N LEU A 46 0.38 -2.05 -6.24
CA LEU A 46 0.86 -0.69 -5.96
C LEU A 46 2.12 -0.71 -5.06
N ILE A 47 2.12 -1.53 -4.01
CA ILE A 47 3.28 -1.65 -3.10
C ILE A 47 4.48 -2.27 -3.82
N LYS A 48 4.28 -3.30 -4.65
CA LYS A 48 5.35 -3.90 -5.45
C LYS A 48 5.99 -2.89 -6.41
N GLU A 49 5.18 -2.12 -7.14
CA GLU A 49 5.69 -1.08 -8.05
C GLU A 49 6.44 0.02 -7.29
N ALA A 50 5.99 0.38 -6.08
CA ALA A 50 6.70 1.34 -5.24
C ALA A 50 8.08 0.81 -4.79
N ILE A 51 8.17 -0.46 -4.40
CA ILE A 51 9.43 -1.11 -4.03
C ILE A 51 10.39 -1.18 -5.24
N GLU A 52 9.87 -1.53 -6.41
CA GLU A 52 10.64 -1.62 -7.66
C GLU A 52 11.17 -0.24 -8.07
N THR A 53 10.30 0.76 -8.13
CA THR A 53 10.69 2.13 -8.54
C THR A 53 11.62 2.81 -7.53
N ALA A 54 11.59 2.41 -6.26
CA ALA A 54 12.55 2.84 -5.25
C ALA A 54 13.91 2.09 -5.33
N GLY A 55 14.03 1.06 -6.18
CA GLY A 55 15.26 0.29 -6.35
C GLY A 55 15.56 -0.69 -5.21
N TYR A 56 14.52 -1.14 -4.49
CA TYR A 56 14.64 -1.97 -3.28
C TYR A 56 14.06 -3.38 -3.39
N THR A 57 13.84 -3.87 -4.62
CA THR A 57 13.44 -5.26 -4.87
C THR A 57 14.37 -6.25 -4.16
N GLY A 58 13.79 -7.23 -3.47
CA GLY A 58 14.54 -8.23 -2.69
C GLY A 58 15.15 -7.72 -1.38
N LYS A 59 14.91 -6.46 -1.00
CA LYS A 59 15.35 -5.86 0.27
C LYS A 59 14.18 -5.50 1.20
N ILE A 60 12.96 -5.58 0.70
CA ILE A 60 11.71 -5.24 1.41
C ILE A 60 10.72 -6.36 1.15
N GLU A 61 10.12 -6.85 2.24
CA GLU A 61 9.04 -7.84 2.22
C GLU A 61 7.71 -7.19 2.62
N ILE A 62 6.59 -7.79 2.22
CA ILE A 62 5.24 -7.26 2.48
C ILE A 62 4.60 -8.04 3.63
N GLY A 63 4.11 -7.30 4.63
CA GLY A 63 3.22 -7.82 5.68
C GLY A 63 1.79 -7.34 5.47
N MET A 64 0.81 -8.10 5.93
CA MET A 64 -0.60 -7.74 5.87
C MET A 64 -1.29 -8.10 7.17
N ASP A 65 -2.00 -7.13 7.75
CA ASP A 65 -3.03 -7.38 8.75
C ASP A 65 -4.37 -7.44 8.01
N VAL A 66 -4.97 -8.64 7.99
CA VAL A 66 -6.24 -8.86 7.29
C VAL A 66 -7.42 -8.37 8.12
N ALA A 67 -7.26 -8.24 9.45
CA ALA A 67 -8.36 -7.94 10.36
C ALA A 67 -9.61 -8.81 10.12
N ALA A 68 -9.42 -10.13 9.90
CA ALA A 68 -10.48 -11.02 9.43
C ALA A 68 -11.73 -11.06 10.32
N SER A 69 -11.55 -10.82 11.62
CA SER A 69 -12.63 -10.70 12.59
C SER A 69 -13.65 -9.60 12.26
N GLU A 70 -13.23 -8.53 11.57
CA GLU A 70 -14.10 -7.39 11.21
C GLU A 70 -15.13 -7.74 10.13
N PHE A 71 -14.88 -8.79 9.36
CA PHE A 71 -15.78 -9.22 8.28
C PHE A 71 -16.24 -10.68 8.40
N HIS A 72 -15.84 -11.38 9.46
CA HIS A 72 -16.33 -12.72 9.74
C HIS A 72 -17.83 -12.69 10.11
N LYS A 73 -18.66 -13.41 9.36
CA LYS A 73 -20.11 -13.49 9.55
C LYS A 73 -20.58 -14.92 9.38
N ASP A 74 -21.38 -15.39 10.35
CA ASP A 74 -22.03 -16.71 10.30
C ASP A 74 -21.06 -17.89 10.11
N GLY A 75 -19.87 -17.80 10.71
CA GLY A 75 -18.84 -18.83 10.61
C GLY A 75 -18.04 -18.79 9.29
N LYS A 76 -18.09 -17.68 8.55
CA LYS A 76 -17.44 -17.49 7.24
C LYS A 76 -16.81 -16.11 7.10
#